data_AF-A0ABD3MP00-F1
#
_entry.id   AF-A0ABD3MP00-F1
#
_cell.length_a   1.000
_cell.length_b   1.000
_cell.length_c   1.000
_cell.angle_alpha   90.00
_cell.angle_beta   90.00
_cell.angle_gamma   90.00
#
_symmetry.space_group_name_H-M   'P 1'
#
loop_
_entity.id
_entity.type
_entity.pdbx_description
1 polymer ?
#
loop_
_entity_poly.entity_id
_entity_poly.type
_entity_poly.pdbx_seq_one_letter_code
_entity_poly.pdbx_strand_id
1 'polypeptide(L)'
;MLSPGGSSSVDQEHPLPIIRGVKQPPVSVSVIELAKSAHALINNKDVSPLSNDAERLSKYTTITSKECLPGRDDAKGEINPNTHRNRECLRYVQKNSKPRIGIMVTPGYISNGLGNWIKESLIEVGKKSGNELEVVITAHVPVYGYGKSHGFSKLIRVTLPQPFDSADAFLHEKLQEKLDSSKIDRMKPPSKIEIETLVKLLMRWQCRLSHVSAHTSMISITLDGVLYNPQMALEHILKFVFTNDWEWEGGKGDRVWKDINPTKEAAAFIELEDTRTTDSSYLKRVFEDVKVIQAQLEQYLNLDASVTSIIQNAFKEEMDLSEDLTHWPCPSFWEGVEKLKLNSWLVPDCREGHPWIKCTINRDKCEVKQDPVCD
;
A
#
# COMPACT_ATOMS: atom_id res chain seq x y z
N MET A 1 -69.49 22.95 17.90
CA MET A 1 -68.65 21.75 17.68
C MET A 1 -68.68 21.48 16.19
N LEU A 2 -67.54 21.70 15.53
CA LEU A 2 -67.37 21.72 14.09
C LEU A 2 -67.04 20.30 13.61
N SER A 3 -67.79 19.82 12.61
CA SER A 3 -67.40 18.70 11.76
C SER A 3 -67.24 19.23 10.33
N PRO A 4 -66.10 18.97 9.68
CA PRO A 4 -66.04 18.83 8.23
C PRO A 4 -65.84 17.33 7.91
N GLY A 5 -66.54 16.73 6.96
CA GLY A 5 -66.84 17.28 5.64
C GLY A 5 -65.88 16.61 4.66
N GLY A 6 -66.24 15.41 4.21
CA GLY A 6 -65.53 14.71 3.15
C GLY A 6 -65.79 15.37 1.79
N SER A 7 -64.78 15.36 0.94
CA SER A 7 -64.96 15.44 -0.51
C SER A 7 -63.92 14.55 -1.18
N SER A 8 -64.45 13.66 -1.99
CA SER A 8 -63.78 12.67 -2.84
C SER A 8 -63.44 13.30 -4.19
N SER A 9 -62.24 13.03 -4.70
CA SER A 9 -61.97 13.02 -6.14
C SER A 9 -61.27 11.71 -6.48
N VAL A 10 -61.94 10.96 -7.34
CA VAL A 10 -61.55 9.71 -7.98
C VAL A 10 -60.62 10.06 -9.14
N ASP A 11 -59.46 9.42 -9.21
CA ASP A 11 -58.80 9.14 -10.49
C ASP A 11 -58.54 7.63 -10.58
N GLN A 12 -59.07 7.07 -11.65
CA GLN A 12 -58.96 5.66 -12.05
C GLN A 12 -57.62 5.46 -12.75
N GLU A 13 -56.78 4.57 -12.22
CA GLU A 13 -55.67 3.99 -12.99
C GLU A 13 -56.04 2.60 -13.51
N HIS A 14 -55.81 2.42 -14.80
CA HIS A 14 -55.91 1.16 -15.53
C HIS A 14 -54.88 0.13 -15.02
N PRO A 15 -55.21 -1.18 -15.05
CA PRO A 15 -54.29 -2.22 -14.61
C PRO A 15 -53.20 -2.47 -15.67
N LEU A 16 -51.93 -2.34 -15.28
CA LEU A 16 -50.80 -2.85 -16.05
C LEU A 16 -50.66 -4.38 -15.89
N PRO A 17 -50.11 -5.07 -16.89
CA PRO A 17 -50.24 -6.52 -17.02
C PRO A 17 -49.43 -7.29 -15.97
N ILE A 18 -50.07 -8.33 -15.44
CA ILE A 18 -49.48 -9.33 -14.57
C ILE A 18 -48.50 -10.19 -15.39
N ILE A 19 -47.19 -9.98 -15.22
CA ILE A 19 -46.17 -10.94 -15.64
C ILE A 19 -45.95 -11.90 -14.47
N ARG A 20 -46.52 -13.10 -14.59
CA ARG A 20 -46.29 -14.22 -13.67
C ARG A 20 -44.94 -14.87 -13.99
N GLY A 21 -44.09 -15.02 -12.97
CA GLY A 21 -43.02 -16.02 -13.01
C GLY A 21 -41.61 -15.56 -12.65
N VAL A 22 -41.41 -14.76 -11.60
CA VAL A 22 -40.10 -14.66 -10.93
C VAL A 22 -40.31 -14.62 -9.42
N LYS A 23 -39.87 -15.67 -8.73
CA LYS A 23 -39.67 -15.63 -7.28
C LYS A 23 -38.38 -14.87 -7.02
N GLN A 24 -38.45 -13.66 -6.48
CA GLN A 24 -37.32 -13.05 -5.79
C GLN A 24 -37.22 -13.63 -4.37
N PRO A 25 -36.01 -13.97 -3.88
CA PRO A 25 -35.72 -13.92 -2.47
C PRO A 25 -35.11 -12.55 -2.07
N PRO A 26 -35.29 -12.11 -0.81
CA PRO A 26 -34.80 -10.82 -0.31
C PRO A 26 -33.37 -10.91 0.28
N VAL A 27 -32.66 -9.78 0.13
CA VAL A 27 -31.57 -9.21 0.96
C VAL A 27 -30.42 -10.12 1.41
N SER A 28 -29.27 -10.00 0.75
CA SER A 28 -28.02 -9.38 1.25
C SER A 28 -26.88 -9.71 0.28
N VAL A 29 -26.35 -8.70 -0.40
CA VAL A 29 -25.17 -8.85 -1.26
C VAL A 29 -23.99 -9.06 -0.32
N SER A 30 -23.63 -10.31 -0.10
CA SER A 30 -22.49 -10.68 0.71
C SER A 30 -21.22 -10.50 -0.10
N VAL A 31 -20.15 -10.13 0.59
CA VAL A 31 -18.71 -10.27 0.28
C VAL A 31 -18.33 -11.38 -0.72
N ILE A 32 -19.14 -12.43 -0.81
CA ILE A 32 -19.07 -13.49 -1.81
C ILE A 32 -19.12 -12.92 -3.26
N GLU A 33 -19.77 -11.78 -3.54
CA GLU A 33 -19.65 -11.09 -4.84
C GLU A 33 -18.35 -10.28 -5.01
N LEU A 34 -17.73 -9.83 -3.91
CA LEU A 34 -16.43 -9.14 -3.96
C LEU A 34 -15.28 -10.13 -4.22
N ALA A 35 -15.33 -11.31 -3.59
CA ALA A 35 -14.41 -12.42 -3.84
C ALA A 35 -14.70 -13.13 -5.18
N LYS A 36 -15.98 -13.22 -5.60
CA LYS A 36 -16.33 -13.70 -6.96
C LYS A 36 -16.01 -12.67 -8.05
N SER A 37 -15.96 -11.36 -7.78
CA SER A 37 -15.42 -10.35 -8.72
C SER A 37 -13.90 -10.51 -8.89
N ALA A 38 -13.17 -10.79 -7.80
CA ALA A 38 -11.76 -11.18 -7.87
C ALA A 38 -11.54 -12.50 -8.64
N HIS A 39 -12.53 -13.40 -8.67
CA HIS A 39 -12.48 -14.68 -9.40
C HIS A 39 -13.04 -14.61 -10.84
N ALA A 40 -13.95 -13.68 -11.18
CA ALA A 40 -14.49 -13.49 -12.52
C ALA A 40 -13.51 -12.70 -13.44
N LEU A 41 -12.70 -11.81 -12.85
CA LEU A 41 -11.56 -11.14 -13.49
C LEU A 41 -10.46 -12.10 -13.97
N ILE A 42 -10.48 -13.36 -13.50
CA ILE A 42 -9.54 -14.40 -13.93
C ILE A 42 -10.00 -15.11 -15.22
N ASN A 43 -11.27 -15.01 -15.67
CA ASN A 43 -11.73 -15.88 -16.76
C ASN A 43 -12.83 -15.41 -17.73
N ASN A 44 -13.33 -14.16 -17.78
CA ASN A 44 -14.13 -13.74 -18.95
C ASN A 44 -14.20 -12.24 -19.25
N LYS A 45 -14.22 -11.95 -20.57
CA LYS A 45 -14.29 -10.63 -21.20
C LYS A 45 -15.60 -9.90 -20.87
N ASP A 46 -15.49 -8.57 -20.91
CA ASP A 46 -16.56 -7.55 -20.89
C ASP A 46 -16.88 -6.90 -19.55
N VAL A 47 -16.09 -5.89 -19.18
CA VAL A 47 -16.59 -4.71 -18.45
C VAL A 47 -15.85 -3.45 -18.96
N SER A 48 -16.60 -2.45 -19.41
CA SER A 48 -16.07 -1.11 -19.79
C SER A 48 -15.97 -0.19 -18.57
N PRO A 49 -14.96 0.70 -18.46
CA PRO A 49 -14.79 1.58 -17.31
C PRO A 49 -15.75 2.78 -17.33
N LEU A 50 -16.26 3.15 -16.14
CA LEU A 50 -17.09 4.34 -15.90
C LEU A 50 -16.24 5.62 -15.95
N SER A 51 -16.76 6.67 -16.61
CA SER A 51 -16.01 7.83 -17.12
C SER A 51 -15.47 8.82 -16.09
N ASN A 52 -15.80 8.69 -14.80
CA ASN A 52 -15.44 9.70 -13.78
C ASN A 52 -14.17 9.35 -12.98
N ASP A 53 -13.66 8.12 -13.09
CA ASP A 53 -12.45 7.70 -12.37
C ASP A 53 -11.16 8.19 -13.03
N ALA A 54 -11.19 8.43 -14.35
CA ALA A 54 -10.04 8.94 -15.10
C ALA A 54 -9.64 10.37 -14.68
N GLU A 55 -10.61 11.22 -14.35
CA GLU A 55 -10.36 12.60 -13.92
C GLU A 55 -9.82 12.66 -12.48
N ARG A 56 -10.27 11.75 -11.61
CA ARG A 56 -9.71 11.56 -10.26
C ARG A 56 -8.29 10.98 -10.33
N LEU A 57 -8.04 9.94 -11.13
CA LEU A 57 -6.68 9.40 -11.37
C LEU A 57 -5.73 10.46 -11.95
N SER A 58 -6.23 11.31 -12.84
CA SER A 58 -5.47 12.43 -13.41
C SER A 58 -5.07 13.44 -12.32
N LYS A 59 -5.97 13.80 -11.40
CA LYS A 59 -5.62 14.69 -10.26
C LYS A 59 -4.54 14.09 -9.35
N TYR A 60 -4.60 12.79 -9.05
CA TYR A 60 -3.57 12.10 -8.26
C TYR A 60 -2.19 12.07 -8.95
N THR A 61 -2.15 11.97 -10.28
CA THR A 61 -0.91 11.98 -11.06
C THR A 61 -0.33 13.38 -11.32
N THR A 62 -1.11 14.45 -11.10
CA THR A 62 -0.66 15.83 -11.37
C THR A 62 -0.09 16.52 -10.11
N ILE A 63 -0.31 15.98 -8.91
CA ILE A 63 0.20 16.56 -7.64
C ILE A 63 1.64 16.10 -7.33
N THR A 64 2.20 15.15 -8.09
CA THR A 64 3.51 14.50 -7.84
C THR A 64 4.75 15.28 -8.29
N SER A 65 4.65 16.57 -8.62
CA SER A 65 5.81 17.38 -9.04
C SER A 65 5.99 18.67 -8.23
N LYS A 66 5.69 18.66 -6.93
CA LYS A 66 6.14 19.75 -6.06
C LYS A 66 7.62 19.54 -5.75
N GLU A 67 8.44 20.22 -6.56
CA GLU A 67 9.86 20.43 -6.34
C GLU A 67 10.11 20.68 -4.85
N CYS A 68 10.95 19.81 -4.29
CA CYS A 68 11.80 20.05 -3.12
C CYS A 68 11.60 21.42 -2.47
N LEU A 69 10.86 21.51 -1.35
CA LEU A 69 10.81 22.76 -0.59
C LEU A 69 12.10 22.90 0.24
N PRO A 70 12.96 23.88 -0.06
CA PRO A 70 14.19 24.12 0.69
C PRO A 70 13.93 24.50 2.17
N GLY A 71 14.51 23.77 3.12
CA GLY A 71 14.89 24.28 4.45
C GLY A 71 16.43 24.35 4.52
N ARG A 72 17.12 25.33 5.10
CA ARG A 72 16.86 26.18 6.28
C ARG A 72 17.86 27.34 6.31
N ASP A 73 17.47 28.48 6.89
CA ASP A 73 18.27 29.34 7.77
C ASP A 73 17.53 30.66 7.99
N ASP A 74 17.11 30.85 9.23
CA ASP A 74 16.99 32.13 9.92
C ASP A 74 17.18 31.91 11.43
N ALA A 75 17.81 32.92 12.06
CA ALA A 75 18.52 32.85 13.34
C ALA A 75 17.65 32.60 14.60
N LYS A 76 16.38 32.23 14.45
CA LYS A 76 15.42 32.06 15.55
C LYS A 76 14.76 30.68 15.65
N GLY A 77 15.04 29.77 14.71
CA GLY A 77 14.70 28.35 14.88
C GLY A 77 13.27 27.91 14.55
N GLU A 78 12.41 28.77 14.00
CA GLU A 78 11.06 28.39 13.53
C GLU A 78 11.02 28.18 12.00
N ILE A 79 10.17 27.27 11.52
CA ILE A 79 10.08 26.85 10.11
C ILE A 79 9.15 27.80 9.33
N ASN A 80 9.72 28.67 8.47
CA ASN A 80 8.94 29.46 7.51
C ASN A 80 9.10 28.91 6.08
N PRO A 81 8.04 28.34 5.46
CA PRO A 81 8.11 27.69 4.15
C PRO A 81 8.28 28.64 2.95
N ASN A 82 8.28 29.96 3.15
CA ASN A 82 8.20 30.94 2.06
C ASN A 82 9.50 31.70 1.75
N THR A 83 10.61 31.50 2.47
CA THR A 83 11.68 32.52 2.50
C THR A 83 12.89 32.33 1.56
N HIS A 84 13.25 31.15 1.05
CA HIS A 84 14.39 31.06 0.10
C HIS A 84 14.31 29.89 -0.89
N ARG A 85 13.95 30.16 -2.16
CA ARG A 85 13.78 29.18 -3.26
C ARG A 85 15.04 28.43 -3.73
N ASN A 86 16.24 28.79 -3.25
CA ASN A 86 17.51 28.30 -3.82
C ASN A 86 18.34 27.37 -2.90
N ARG A 87 17.76 26.73 -1.87
CA ARG A 87 18.54 25.76 -1.08
C ARG A 87 18.41 24.35 -1.67
N GLU A 88 19.54 23.66 -1.74
CA GLU A 88 19.56 22.25 -2.07
C GLU A 88 18.82 21.47 -0.97
N CYS A 89 17.86 20.64 -1.37
CA CYS A 89 17.22 19.67 -0.48
C CYS A 89 18.29 18.95 0.35
N LEU A 90 18.14 18.88 1.67
CA LEU A 90 19.08 18.18 2.56
C LEU A 90 19.14 16.69 2.16
N ARG A 91 20.13 16.33 1.35
CA ARG A 91 20.37 14.95 0.89
C ARG A 91 21.26 14.25 1.90
N TYR A 92 20.71 13.29 2.63
CA TYR A 92 21.46 12.45 3.60
C TYR A 92 21.91 11.15 2.93
N VAL A 93 22.57 11.24 1.78
CA VAL A 93 23.13 10.07 1.08
C VAL A 93 24.65 10.18 1.12
N GLN A 94 25.33 9.13 1.60
CA GLN A 94 26.78 9.11 1.63
C GLN A 94 27.35 9.19 0.21
N LYS A 95 28.36 10.04 -0.01
CA LYS A 95 29.09 10.06 -1.29
C LYS A 95 29.64 8.65 -1.57
N ASN A 96 29.44 8.16 -2.79
CA ASN A 96 29.83 6.82 -3.26
C ASN A 96 29.00 5.63 -2.76
N SER A 97 27.84 5.84 -2.12
CA SER A 97 26.96 4.72 -1.75
C SER A 97 26.35 4.05 -2.98
N LYS A 98 26.11 2.73 -2.88
CA LYS A 98 25.31 2.02 -3.89
C LYS A 98 23.91 2.63 -3.96
N PRO A 99 23.28 2.66 -5.14
CA PRO A 99 21.87 2.99 -5.27
C PRO A 99 21.03 2.11 -4.33
N ARG A 100 20.17 2.72 -3.51
CA ARG A 100 19.34 2.00 -2.56
C ARG A 100 17.88 2.01 -2.97
N ILE A 101 17.31 0.81 -3.14
CA ILE A 101 15.90 0.58 -3.41
C ILE A 101 15.20 0.21 -2.11
N GLY A 102 14.15 0.96 -1.76
CA GLY A 102 13.23 0.58 -0.68
C GLY A 102 12.03 -0.16 -1.25
N ILE A 103 11.79 -1.39 -0.82
CA ILE A 103 10.57 -2.14 -1.11
C ILE A 103 9.66 -1.99 0.11
N MET A 104 8.64 -1.14 -0.04
CA MET A 104 7.69 -0.79 0.99
C MET A 104 6.57 -1.83 0.99
N VAL A 105 6.49 -2.61 2.06
CA VAL A 105 5.49 -3.66 2.23
C VAL A 105 4.82 -3.48 3.59
N THR A 106 3.53 -3.76 3.67
CA THR A 106 2.87 -3.89 4.97
C THR A 106 3.39 -5.15 5.67
N PRO A 107 3.38 -5.22 7.01
CA PRO A 107 3.73 -6.47 7.69
C PRO A 107 2.69 -7.53 7.36
N GLY A 108 3.13 -8.66 6.82
CA GLY A 108 2.24 -9.68 6.27
C GLY A 108 3.04 -10.79 5.59
N TYR A 109 2.49 -12.00 5.52
CA TYR A 109 3.12 -13.12 4.82
C TYR A 109 3.15 -12.92 3.31
N ILE A 110 2.02 -12.53 2.72
CA ILE A 110 1.94 -12.24 1.27
C ILE A 110 2.80 -11.03 0.94
N SER A 111 2.64 -9.95 1.71
CA SER A 111 3.40 -8.71 1.53
C SER A 111 4.91 -8.94 1.61
N ASN A 112 5.39 -9.68 2.62
CA ASN A 112 6.81 -10.04 2.74
C ASN A 112 7.27 -11.01 1.66
N GLY A 113 6.44 -11.99 1.29
CA GLY A 113 6.73 -12.94 0.22
C GLY A 113 6.96 -12.24 -1.13
N LEU A 114 6.06 -11.32 -1.49
CA LEU A 114 6.19 -10.47 -2.67
C LEU A 114 7.42 -9.57 -2.57
N GLY A 115 7.65 -8.94 -1.41
CA GLY A 115 8.83 -8.10 -1.20
C GLY A 115 10.14 -8.86 -1.42
N ASN A 116 10.23 -10.10 -0.92
CA ASN A 116 11.39 -10.97 -1.12
C ASN A 116 11.54 -11.42 -2.58
N TRP A 117 10.44 -11.78 -3.26
CA TRP A 117 10.47 -12.09 -4.69
C TRP A 117 11.04 -10.93 -5.51
N ILE A 118 10.57 -9.70 -5.27
CA ILE A 118 11.07 -8.49 -5.94
C ILE A 118 12.55 -8.28 -5.61
N LYS A 119 12.93 -8.38 -4.33
CA LYS A 119 14.31 -8.19 -3.87
C LYS A 119 15.29 -9.13 -4.58
N GLU A 120 15.00 -10.43 -4.58
CA GLU A 120 15.87 -11.42 -5.20
C GLU A 120 15.97 -11.20 -6.71
N SER A 121 14.85 -10.84 -7.36
CA SER A 121 14.85 -10.47 -8.78
C SER A 121 15.81 -9.31 -9.08
N LEU A 122 15.73 -8.24 -8.28
CA LEU A 122 16.59 -7.05 -8.44
C LEU A 122 18.07 -7.35 -8.18
N ILE A 123 18.37 -8.14 -7.15
CA ILE A 123 19.74 -8.54 -6.82
C ILE A 123 20.33 -9.41 -7.93
N GLU A 124 19.57 -10.36 -8.46
CA GLU A 124 20.02 -11.25 -9.52
C GLU A 124 20.30 -10.50 -10.82
N VAL A 125 19.35 -9.68 -11.28
CA VAL A 125 19.50 -8.85 -12.49
C VAL A 125 20.62 -7.83 -12.32
N GLY A 126 20.71 -7.19 -11.14
CA GLY A 126 21.78 -6.25 -10.81
C GLY A 126 23.16 -6.91 -10.87
N LYS A 127 23.32 -8.09 -10.28
CA LYS A 127 24.58 -8.86 -10.30
C LYS A 127 24.97 -9.26 -11.73
N LYS A 128 24.02 -9.76 -12.52
CA LYS A 128 24.25 -10.19 -13.91
C LYS A 128 24.65 -9.03 -14.83
N SER A 129 24.03 -7.86 -14.64
CA SER A 129 24.32 -6.65 -15.41
C SER A 129 25.54 -5.87 -14.89
N GLY A 130 26.03 -6.17 -13.68
CA GLY A 130 27.07 -5.38 -13.02
C GLY A 130 26.56 -4.05 -12.43
N ASN A 131 25.24 -3.89 -12.34
CA ASN A 131 24.58 -2.75 -11.70
C ASN A 131 24.27 -3.12 -10.24
N GLU A 132 25.26 -3.03 -9.36
CA GLU A 132 25.08 -3.41 -7.96
C GLU A 132 24.09 -2.48 -7.23
N LEU A 133 23.05 -3.08 -6.63
CA LEU A 133 22.02 -2.40 -5.86
C LEU A 133 22.12 -2.76 -4.39
N GLU A 134 21.71 -1.84 -3.52
CA GLU A 134 21.29 -2.17 -2.16
C GLU A 134 19.76 -2.22 -2.13
N VAL A 135 19.18 -3.35 -1.73
CA VAL A 135 17.73 -3.53 -1.71
C VAL A 135 17.27 -3.83 -0.28
N VAL A 136 16.38 -2.98 0.24
CA VAL A 136 15.86 -3.06 1.61
C VAL A 136 14.36 -3.27 1.54
N ILE A 137 13.86 -4.32 2.20
CA ILE A 137 12.43 -4.52 2.42
C ILE A 137 12.10 -3.95 3.79
N THR A 138 11.06 -3.12 3.89
CA THR A 138 10.66 -2.54 5.16
C THR A 138 9.18 -2.18 5.19
N ALA A 139 8.60 -2.28 6.38
CA ALA A 139 7.29 -1.73 6.69
C ALA A 139 7.34 -0.35 7.34
N HIS A 140 8.51 0.07 7.84
CA HIS A 140 8.67 1.38 8.44
C HIS A 140 8.44 2.46 7.38
N VAL A 141 7.47 3.35 7.59
CA VAL A 141 7.28 4.47 6.67
C VAL A 141 8.53 5.35 6.64
N PRO A 142 8.86 5.96 5.50
CA PRO A 142 9.90 6.97 5.45
C PRO A 142 9.52 8.16 6.36
N VAL A 143 10.53 8.77 6.98
CA VAL A 143 10.36 9.99 7.81
C VAL A 143 9.69 11.10 7.02
N TYR A 144 8.88 11.91 7.69
CA TYR A 144 8.52 13.22 7.17
C TYR A 144 9.79 14.02 6.90
N GLY A 145 9.95 14.44 5.65
CA GLY A 145 11.11 15.23 5.25
C GLY A 145 11.05 15.54 3.76
N TYR A 146 11.58 16.71 3.43
CA TYR A 146 11.83 17.11 2.06
C TYR A 146 13.21 16.59 1.63
N GLY A 147 13.29 15.99 0.44
CA GLY A 147 14.52 15.43 -0.10
C GLY A 147 14.79 13.97 0.31
N LYS A 148 15.99 13.48 -0.01
CA LYS A 148 16.40 12.06 0.17
C LYS A 148 16.77 11.70 1.63
N SER A 149 16.11 12.28 2.63
CA SER A 149 16.41 12.10 4.07
C SER A 149 16.03 10.72 4.63
N HIS A 150 15.32 9.92 3.85
CA HIS A 150 15.02 8.51 4.12
C HIS A 150 16.06 7.55 3.52
N GLY A 151 17.04 8.07 2.77
CA GLY A 151 18.17 7.29 2.25
C GLY A 151 17.84 6.33 1.11
N PHE A 152 16.65 6.42 0.52
CA PHE A 152 16.27 5.65 -0.67
C PHE A 152 16.40 6.50 -1.92
N SER A 153 16.83 5.87 -3.01
CA SER A 153 16.87 6.52 -4.32
C SER A 153 15.59 6.31 -5.10
N LYS A 154 14.97 5.14 -4.97
CA LYS A 154 13.67 4.79 -5.53
C LYS A 154 12.91 3.89 -4.57
N LEU A 155 11.58 3.93 -4.64
CA LEU A 155 10.68 3.12 -3.83
C LEU A 155 9.80 2.22 -4.70
N ILE A 156 9.58 1.00 -4.23
CA ILE A 156 8.60 0.07 -4.79
C ILE A 156 7.59 -0.20 -3.70
N ARG A 157 6.36 0.26 -3.88
CA ARG A 157 5.25 0.03 -2.96
C ARG A 157 4.49 -1.22 -3.37
N VAL A 158 4.42 -2.22 -2.50
CA VAL A 158 3.54 -3.38 -2.69
C VAL A 158 2.18 -3.06 -2.10
N THR A 159 1.12 -3.37 -2.84
CA THR A 159 -0.27 -3.09 -2.47
C THR A 159 -1.10 -4.35 -2.57
N LEU A 160 -1.83 -4.66 -1.50
CA LEU A 160 -2.81 -5.74 -1.42
C LEU A 160 -4.21 -5.11 -1.37
N PRO A 161 -5.26 -5.82 -1.81
CA PRO A 161 -6.63 -5.40 -1.53
C PRO A 161 -6.82 -5.22 -0.02
N GLN A 162 -7.45 -4.11 0.41
CA GLN A 162 -7.49 -3.73 1.82
C GLN A 162 -7.98 -4.84 2.79
N PRO A 163 -9.02 -5.64 2.47
CA PRO A 163 -9.42 -6.75 3.34
C PRO A 163 -8.35 -7.85 3.44
N PHE A 164 -7.65 -8.13 2.34
CA PHE A 164 -6.52 -9.06 2.31
C PHE A 164 -5.34 -8.54 3.11
N ASP A 165 -4.99 -7.27 2.94
CA ASP A 165 -3.88 -6.62 3.66
C ASP A 165 -4.10 -6.66 5.18
N SER A 166 -5.33 -6.37 5.61
CA SER A 166 -5.72 -6.41 7.02
C SER A 166 -5.66 -7.84 7.59
N ALA A 167 -6.11 -8.83 6.83
CA ALA A 167 -6.05 -10.24 7.24
C ALA A 167 -4.60 -10.77 7.29
N ASP A 168 -3.79 -10.41 6.29
CA ASP A 168 -2.37 -10.78 6.21
C ASP A 168 -1.59 -10.20 7.40
N ALA A 169 -1.79 -8.92 7.70
CA ALA A 169 -1.19 -8.25 8.85
C ALA A 169 -1.63 -8.84 10.19
N PHE A 170 -2.91 -9.15 10.35
CA PHE A 170 -3.42 -9.81 11.55
C PHE A 170 -2.73 -11.15 11.79
N LEU A 171 -2.71 -12.01 10.77
CA LEU A 171 -2.12 -13.34 10.88
C LEU A 171 -0.62 -13.24 11.17
N HIS A 172 0.07 -12.33 10.49
CA HIS A 172 1.50 -12.09 10.73
C HIS A 172 1.78 -11.60 12.16
N GLU A 173 0.95 -10.70 12.72
CA GLU A 173 1.10 -10.26 14.11
C GLU A 173 0.93 -11.41 15.11
N LYS A 174 -0.04 -12.31 14.87
CA LYS A 174 -0.36 -13.39 15.81
C LYS A 174 0.55 -14.61 15.68
N LEU A 175 1.03 -14.93 14.48
CA LEU A 175 1.82 -16.13 14.19
C LEU A 175 3.33 -15.86 14.10
N GLN A 176 3.72 -14.62 13.76
CA GLN A 176 5.09 -14.11 13.64
C GLN A 176 5.97 -14.85 12.63
N GLU A 177 6.43 -16.06 12.94
CA GLU A 177 7.54 -16.70 12.22
C GLU A 177 7.12 -17.40 10.93
N LYS A 178 5.98 -18.09 10.94
CA LYS A 178 5.53 -18.87 9.78
C LYS A 178 4.02 -19.01 9.75
N LEU A 179 3.46 -18.88 8.54
CA LEU A 179 2.08 -19.24 8.27
C LEU A 179 1.92 -20.77 8.40
N ASP A 180 1.19 -21.19 9.42
CA ASP A 180 0.95 -22.59 9.76
C ASP A 180 -0.56 -22.81 9.86
N SER A 181 -1.13 -23.48 8.86
CA SER A 181 -2.57 -23.74 8.77
C SER A 181 -3.13 -24.40 10.02
N SER A 182 -2.37 -25.28 10.67
CA SER A 182 -2.81 -25.97 11.88
C SER A 182 -2.96 -25.04 13.10
N LYS A 183 -2.18 -23.95 13.12
CA LYS A 183 -2.30 -22.89 14.14
C LYS A 183 -3.46 -21.97 13.80
N ILE A 184 -3.64 -21.63 12.52
CA ILE A 184 -4.73 -20.77 12.03
C ILE A 184 -6.10 -21.34 12.43
N ASP A 185 -6.31 -22.64 12.24
CA ASP A 185 -7.58 -23.31 12.58
C ASP A 185 -7.95 -23.19 14.07
N ARG A 186 -6.96 -22.97 14.94
CA ARG A 186 -7.13 -22.83 16.40
C ARG A 186 -7.17 -21.37 16.84
N MET A 187 -6.91 -20.43 15.94
CA MET A 187 -6.90 -19.01 16.27
C MET A 187 -8.33 -18.49 16.44
N LYS A 188 -8.50 -17.64 17.45
CA LYS A 188 -9.72 -16.86 17.56
C LYS A 188 -9.75 -15.84 16.40
N PRO A 189 -10.90 -15.66 15.73
CA PRO A 189 -11.09 -14.56 14.79
C PRO A 189 -10.75 -13.20 15.42
N PRO A 190 -10.26 -12.23 14.64
CA PRO A 190 -10.01 -10.88 15.13
C PRO A 190 -11.32 -10.29 15.64
N SER A 191 -11.23 -9.55 16.73
CA SER A 191 -12.34 -8.73 17.22
C SER A 191 -12.64 -7.59 16.24
N LYS A 192 -13.84 -7.02 16.37
CA LYS A 192 -14.28 -5.84 15.60
C LYS A 192 -13.30 -4.67 15.71
N ILE A 193 -12.84 -4.41 16.93
CA ILE A 193 -11.90 -3.34 17.25
C ILE A 193 -10.52 -3.62 16.63
N GLU A 194 -10.04 -4.87 16.65
CA GLU A 194 -8.79 -5.24 15.98
C GLU A 194 -8.88 -5.02 14.47
N ILE A 195 -9.98 -5.42 13.81
CA ILE A 195 -10.19 -5.21 12.37
C ILE A 195 -10.20 -3.71 12.06
N GLU A 196 -10.98 -2.93 12.80
CA GLU A 196 -11.06 -1.47 12.65
C GLU A 196 -9.68 -0.83 12.79
N THR A 197 -8.95 -1.19 13.84
CA THR A 197 -7.61 -0.68 14.13
C THR A 197 -6.62 -1.02 13.01
N LEU A 198 -6.63 -2.26 12.51
CA LEU A 198 -5.76 -2.69 11.42
C LEU A 198 -6.03 -1.90 10.14
N VAL A 199 -7.31 -1.73 9.76
CA VAL A 199 -7.69 -0.96 8.58
C VAL A 199 -7.19 0.49 8.72
N LYS A 200 -7.40 1.12 9.88
CA LYS A 200 -6.94 2.49 10.14
C LYS A 200 -5.42 2.62 10.02
N LEU A 201 -4.67 1.72 10.65
CA LEU A 201 -3.21 1.73 10.61
C LEU A 201 -2.64 1.56 9.21
N LEU A 202 -3.18 0.61 8.44
CA LEU A 202 -2.75 0.37 7.06
C LEU A 202 -3.11 1.55 6.16
N MET A 203 -4.26 2.20 6.37
CA MET A 203 -4.64 3.39 5.61
C MET A 203 -3.72 4.58 5.89
N ARG A 204 -3.36 4.81 7.15
CA ARG A 204 -2.36 5.82 7.53
C ARG A 204 -1.00 5.52 6.91
N TRP A 205 -0.61 4.25 6.86
CA TRP A 205 0.61 3.82 6.18
C TRP A 205 0.60 4.17 4.69
N GLN A 206 -0.51 3.89 4.00
CA GLN A 206 -0.69 4.25 2.60
C GLN A 206 -0.69 5.78 2.38
N CYS A 207 -1.34 6.54 3.27
CA CYS A 207 -1.31 8.00 3.27
C CYS A 207 0.12 8.54 3.34
N ARG A 208 0.94 7.98 4.24
CA ARG A 208 2.36 8.37 4.38
C ARG A 208 3.16 8.12 3.12
N LEU A 209 3.04 6.94 2.53
CA LEU A 209 3.77 6.62 1.30
C LEU A 209 3.36 7.50 0.12
N SER A 210 2.08 7.85 0.04
CA SER A 210 1.57 8.72 -1.03
C SER A 210 2.22 10.09 -0.98
N HIS A 211 2.48 10.63 0.21
CA HIS A 211 3.21 11.88 0.34
C HIS A 211 4.71 11.76 0.07
N VAL A 212 5.35 10.65 0.47
CA VAL A 212 6.76 10.42 0.12
C VAL A 212 6.94 10.35 -1.40
N SER A 213 5.94 9.84 -2.12
CA SER A 213 5.94 9.76 -3.59
C SER A 213 6.03 11.12 -4.28
N ALA A 214 5.65 12.20 -3.60
CA ALA A 214 5.80 13.57 -4.13
C ALA A 214 7.27 14.02 -4.17
N HIS A 215 8.18 13.34 -3.47
CA HIS A 215 9.58 13.74 -3.34
C HIS A 215 10.58 12.63 -3.69
N THR A 216 10.10 11.40 -3.89
CA THR A 216 10.90 10.24 -4.28
C THR A 216 10.18 9.43 -5.32
N SER A 217 10.88 9.11 -6.42
CA SER A 217 10.36 8.23 -7.46
C SER A 217 9.86 6.93 -6.84
N MET A 218 8.59 6.62 -7.07
CA MET A 218 7.93 5.45 -6.51
C MET A 218 7.04 4.79 -7.57
N ILE A 219 7.07 3.47 -7.65
CA ILE A 219 6.06 2.69 -8.36
C ILE A 219 5.22 1.89 -7.38
N SER A 220 4.00 1.53 -7.80
CA SER A 220 3.13 0.63 -7.05
C SER A 220 2.97 -0.68 -7.81
N ILE A 221 3.12 -1.79 -7.09
CA ILE A 221 2.92 -3.14 -7.59
C ILE A 221 1.75 -3.73 -6.81
N THR A 222 0.72 -4.15 -7.53
CA THR A 222 -0.46 -4.78 -6.93
C THR A 222 -0.27 -6.29 -6.88
N LEU A 223 -0.82 -6.93 -5.84
CA LEU A 223 -0.87 -8.39 -5.75
C LEU A 223 -1.48 -8.98 -7.02
N ASP A 224 -2.65 -8.48 -7.45
CA ASP A 224 -3.36 -8.98 -8.63
C ASP A 224 -2.51 -8.93 -9.91
N GLY A 225 -1.73 -7.87 -10.10
CA GLY A 225 -0.83 -7.76 -11.25
C GLY A 225 0.25 -8.85 -11.26
N VAL A 226 0.78 -9.19 -10.08
CA VAL A 226 1.77 -10.27 -9.92
C VAL A 226 1.12 -11.64 -10.09
N LEU A 227 -0.06 -11.86 -9.52
CA LEU A 227 -0.79 -13.13 -9.65
C LEU A 227 -1.19 -13.40 -11.11
N TYR A 228 -1.63 -12.36 -11.82
CA TYR A 228 -2.10 -12.46 -13.20
C TYR A 228 -0.95 -12.60 -14.20
N ASN A 229 0.09 -11.77 -14.08
CA ASN A 229 1.22 -11.78 -15.00
C ASN A 229 2.52 -11.36 -14.29
N PRO A 230 3.20 -12.31 -13.61
CA PRO A 230 4.39 -12.01 -12.82
C PRO A 230 5.54 -11.50 -13.69
N GLN A 231 5.63 -11.94 -14.95
CA GLN A 231 6.63 -11.46 -15.90
C GLN A 231 6.44 -9.97 -16.23
N MET A 232 5.21 -9.55 -16.54
CA MET A 232 4.92 -8.14 -16.84
C MET A 232 5.13 -7.26 -15.61
N ALA A 233 4.71 -7.72 -14.43
CA ALA A 233 4.96 -7.01 -13.18
C ALA A 233 6.47 -6.81 -12.93
N LEU A 234 7.27 -7.87 -13.11
CA LEU A 234 8.72 -7.78 -12.97
C LEU A 234 9.36 -6.89 -14.05
N GLU A 235 8.89 -6.97 -15.31
CA GLU A 235 9.37 -6.09 -16.37
C GLU A 235 9.16 -4.61 -16.02
N HIS A 236 7.99 -4.25 -15.47
CA HIS A 236 7.70 -2.89 -15.02
C HIS A 236 8.63 -2.44 -13.89
N ILE A 237 8.90 -3.33 -12.93
CA ILE A 237 9.87 -3.08 -11.85
C ILE A 237 11.26 -2.84 -12.42
N LEU A 238 11.73 -3.70 -13.32
CA LEU A 238 13.06 -3.60 -13.92
C LEU A 238 13.20 -2.34 -14.76
N LYS A 239 12.17 -1.99 -15.55
CA LYS A 239 12.13 -0.71 -16.28
C LYS A 239 12.27 0.46 -15.33
N PHE A 240 11.52 0.48 -14.23
CA PHE A 240 11.57 1.57 -13.27
C PHE A 240 12.92 1.64 -12.52
N VAL A 241 13.48 0.52 -12.10
CA VAL A 241 14.73 0.52 -11.33
C VAL A 241 15.92 0.84 -12.23
N PHE A 242 16.04 0.21 -13.40
CA PHE A 242 17.24 0.34 -14.23
C PHE A 242 17.13 1.42 -15.32
N THR A 243 16.23 2.41 -15.19
CA THR A 243 16.21 3.61 -16.07
C THR A 243 17.44 4.50 -15.84
N ASN A 244 17.80 5.30 -16.85
CA ASN A 244 18.95 6.22 -16.80
C ASN A 244 18.71 7.55 -16.06
N ASP A 245 17.57 7.70 -15.39
CA ASP A 245 17.17 8.90 -14.63
C ASP A 245 17.73 8.95 -13.20
N TRP A 246 18.81 8.19 -12.94
CA TRP A 246 19.51 8.26 -11.67
C TRP A 246 20.22 9.61 -11.55
N GLU A 247 19.62 10.55 -10.80
CA GLU A 247 20.31 11.73 -10.28
C GLU A 247 21.39 11.29 -9.29
N TRP A 248 22.53 10.85 -9.81
CA TRP A 248 23.70 10.45 -9.04
C TRP A 248 24.65 11.64 -8.96
N GLU A 249 24.66 12.32 -7.80
CA GLU A 249 25.59 13.40 -7.52
C GLU A 249 26.91 12.81 -7.03
N GLY A 250 27.97 12.96 -7.81
CA GLY A 250 29.30 12.62 -7.28
C GLY A 250 30.47 12.75 -8.23
N GLY A 251 30.27 12.78 -9.53
CA GLY A 251 31.38 13.03 -10.44
C GLY A 251 30.97 13.02 -11.89
N LYS A 252 31.68 13.79 -12.70
CA LYS A 252 31.78 13.67 -14.16
C LYS A 252 32.42 12.32 -14.57
N GLY A 253 32.11 11.23 -13.87
CA GLY A 253 32.78 9.94 -13.99
C GLY A 253 31.76 8.85 -14.28
N ASP A 254 31.63 8.53 -15.57
CA ASP A 254 31.71 7.20 -16.19
C ASP A 254 31.02 5.98 -15.55
N ARG A 255 30.15 6.12 -14.54
CA ARG A 255 29.22 5.03 -14.18
C ARG A 255 28.09 4.98 -15.21
N VAL A 256 28.45 4.46 -16.37
CA VAL A 256 27.51 3.95 -17.36
C VAL A 256 26.85 2.74 -16.70
N TRP A 257 25.62 2.92 -16.20
CA TRP A 257 24.76 1.78 -15.93
C TRP A 257 24.70 0.97 -17.21
N LYS A 258 24.94 -0.34 -17.10
CA LYS A 258 24.78 -1.17 -18.28
C LYS A 258 23.30 -1.26 -18.57
N ASP A 259 22.93 -0.87 -19.78
CA ASP A 259 21.56 -1.07 -20.26
C ASP A 259 21.19 -2.54 -20.10
N ILE A 260 20.07 -2.77 -19.43
CA ILE A 260 19.45 -4.09 -19.38
C ILE A 260 18.31 -4.13 -20.40
N ASN A 261 17.91 -5.33 -20.81
CA ASN A 261 16.65 -5.53 -21.52
C ASN A 261 15.62 -6.07 -20.52
N PRO A 262 14.73 -5.21 -19.96
CA PRO A 262 13.83 -5.60 -18.88
C PRO A 262 12.94 -6.80 -19.22
N THR A 263 12.44 -6.87 -20.46
CA THR A 263 11.59 -7.98 -20.92
C THR A 263 12.34 -9.30 -20.93
N LYS A 264 13.56 -9.31 -21.46
CA LYS A 264 14.41 -10.52 -21.51
C LYS A 264 14.83 -10.97 -20.11
N GLU A 265 15.23 -10.02 -19.25
CA GLU A 265 15.67 -10.33 -17.90
C GLU A 265 14.50 -10.78 -17.01
N ALA A 266 13.32 -10.18 -17.15
CA ALA A 266 12.11 -10.64 -16.46
C ALA A 266 11.73 -12.07 -16.88
N ALA A 267 11.71 -12.36 -18.18
CA ALA A 267 11.41 -13.70 -18.69
C ALA A 267 12.39 -14.75 -18.13
N ALA A 268 13.69 -14.46 -18.16
CA ALA A 268 14.72 -15.36 -17.66
C ALA A 268 14.58 -15.63 -16.14
N PHE A 269 14.22 -14.62 -15.35
CA PHE A 269 14.01 -14.79 -13.92
C PHE A 269 12.75 -15.62 -13.60
N ILE A 270 11.66 -15.41 -14.35
CA ILE A 270 10.44 -16.21 -14.18
C ILE A 270 10.70 -17.68 -14.52
N GLU A 271 11.42 -17.96 -15.62
CA GLU A 271 11.82 -19.32 -15.97
C GLU A 271 12.65 -19.96 -14.84
N LEU A 272 13.57 -19.21 -14.23
CA LEU A 272 14.33 -19.68 -13.07
C LEU A 272 13.41 -19.97 -11.86
N GLU A 273 12.48 -19.09 -11.52
CA GLU A 273 11.50 -19.31 -10.44
C GLU A 273 10.63 -20.54 -10.67
N ASP A 274 10.23 -20.81 -11.93
CA ASP A 274 9.42 -21.98 -12.26
C ASP A 274 10.16 -23.30 -12.02
N THR A 275 11.47 -23.32 -12.23
CA THR A 275 12.32 -24.49 -11.95
C THR A 275 12.60 -24.72 -10.46
N ARG A 276 12.39 -23.70 -9.61
CA ARG A 276 12.58 -23.83 -8.15
C ARG A 276 11.49 -24.69 -7.52
N THR A 277 11.85 -25.44 -6.48
CA THR A 277 10.85 -26.16 -5.65
C THR A 277 9.93 -25.18 -4.94
N THR A 278 8.77 -25.63 -4.46
CA THR A 278 7.85 -24.76 -3.69
C THR A 278 8.54 -24.12 -2.48
N ASP A 279 9.39 -24.86 -1.77
CA ASP A 279 10.13 -24.35 -0.62
C ASP A 279 11.23 -23.33 -0.98
N SER A 280 11.62 -23.23 -2.24
CA SER A 280 12.67 -22.31 -2.71
C SER A 280 12.14 -21.19 -3.61
N SER A 281 10.96 -21.35 -4.21
CA SER A 281 10.29 -20.30 -4.98
C SER A 281 9.53 -19.35 -4.06
N TYR A 282 9.79 -18.05 -4.21
CA TYR A 282 9.04 -17.03 -3.47
C TYR A 282 7.62 -16.90 -4.02
N LEU A 283 7.46 -16.96 -5.35
CA LEU A 283 6.16 -16.77 -5.99
C LEU A 283 5.20 -17.92 -5.69
N LYS A 284 5.69 -19.18 -5.68
CA LYS A 284 4.86 -20.34 -5.31
C LYS A 284 4.39 -20.24 -3.85
N ARG A 285 5.25 -19.79 -2.93
CA ARG A 285 4.84 -19.56 -1.53
C ARG A 285 3.79 -18.47 -1.42
N VAL A 286 3.96 -17.35 -2.12
CA VAL A 286 2.96 -16.27 -2.16
C VAL A 286 1.61 -16.80 -2.63
N PHE A 287 1.56 -17.64 -3.68
CA PHE A 287 0.31 -18.22 -4.15
C PHE A 287 -0.36 -19.14 -3.12
N GLU A 288 0.41 -19.92 -2.36
CA GLU A 288 -0.14 -20.74 -1.27
C GLU A 288 -0.63 -19.88 -0.09
N ASP A 289 0.14 -18.87 0.31
CA ASP A 289 -0.24 -17.94 1.38
C ASP A 289 -1.53 -17.19 1.03
N VAL A 290 -1.69 -16.76 -0.23
CA VAL A 290 -2.94 -16.15 -0.73
C VAL A 290 -4.14 -17.06 -0.51
N LYS A 291 -4.04 -18.35 -0.83
CA LYS A 291 -5.15 -19.30 -0.64
C LYS A 291 -5.52 -19.44 0.82
N VAL A 292 -4.52 -19.57 1.70
CA VAL A 292 -4.74 -19.71 3.15
C VAL A 292 -5.41 -18.46 3.71
N ILE A 293 -4.91 -17.28 3.36
CA ILE A 293 -5.43 -16.01 3.86
C ILE A 293 -6.82 -15.72 3.29
N GLN A 294 -7.07 -16.07 2.01
CA GLN A 294 -8.40 -15.96 1.42
C GLN A 294 -9.42 -16.82 2.17
N ALA A 295 -9.10 -18.09 2.45
CA ALA A 295 -10.00 -18.97 3.19
C ALA A 295 -10.32 -18.40 4.58
N GLN A 296 -9.31 -17.81 5.23
CA GLN A 296 -9.48 -17.19 6.54
C GLN A 296 -10.36 -15.93 6.48
N LEU A 297 -10.16 -15.09 5.46
CA LEU A 297 -10.96 -13.90 5.23
C LEU A 297 -12.42 -14.24 4.96
N GLU A 298 -12.68 -15.26 4.14
CA GLU A 298 -14.03 -15.78 3.88
C GLU A 298 -14.70 -16.25 5.18
N GLN A 299 -13.95 -16.93 6.06
CA GLN A 299 -14.47 -17.32 7.37
C GLN A 299 -14.86 -16.09 8.20
N TYR A 300 -14.00 -15.07 8.29
CA TYR A 300 -14.30 -13.85 9.05
C TYR A 300 -15.55 -13.13 8.54
N LEU A 301 -15.70 -13.04 7.23
CA LEU A 301 -16.80 -12.31 6.61
C LEU A 301 -18.12 -13.09 6.67
N ASN A 302 -18.06 -14.42 6.74
CA ASN A 302 -19.24 -15.26 6.96
C ASN A 302 -19.69 -15.30 8.42
N LEU A 303 -18.80 -15.06 9.38
CA LEU A 303 -19.12 -15.11 10.81
C LEU A 303 -19.94 -13.90 11.28
N ASP A 304 -19.73 -12.72 10.68
CA ASP A 304 -20.43 -11.51 11.11
C ASP A 304 -20.53 -10.48 9.96
N ALA A 305 -21.75 -10.26 9.47
CA ALA A 305 -22.03 -9.29 8.41
C ALA A 305 -21.60 -7.85 8.79
N SER A 306 -21.50 -7.54 10.08
CA SER A 306 -21.04 -6.22 10.53
C SER A 306 -19.54 -5.99 10.31
N VAL A 307 -18.73 -7.03 10.09
CA VAL A 307 -17.30 -6.88 9.73
C VAL A 307 -17.16 -6.03 8.48
N THR A 308 -18.02 -6.23 7.48
CA THR A 308 -18.01 -5.42 6.25
C THR A 308 -18.29 -3.96 6.57
N SER A 309 -19.29 -3.68 7.40
CA SER A 309 -19.60 -2.30 7.81
C SER A 309 -18.49 -1.66 8.62
N ILE A 310 -17.75 -2.42 9.44
CA ILE A 310 -16.61 -1.92 10.21
C ILE A 310 -15.48 -1.51 9.28
N ILE A 311 -15.13 -2.36 8.31
CA ILE A 311 -14.08 -2.03 7.32
C ILE A 311 -14.48 -0.78 6.53
N GLN A 312 -15.74 -0.69 6.08
CA GLN A 312 -16.26 0.46 5.34
C GLN A 312 -16.25 1.74 6.18
N ASN A 313 -16.67 1.67 7.44
CA ASN A 313 -16.68 2.82 8.34
C ASN A 313 -15.27 3.27 8.68
N ALA A 314 -14.36 2.34 9.01
CA ALA A 314 -12.96 2.63 9.27
C ALA A 314 -12.29 3.30 8.07
N PHE A 315 -12.53 2.77 6.87
CA PHE A 315 -12.05 3.37 5.62
C PHE A 315 -12.59 4.78 5.45
N LYS A 316 -13.92 4.97 5.58
CA LYS A 316 -14.56 6.27 5.42
C LYS A 316 -14.01 7.29 6.43
N GLU A 317 -13.92 6.92 7.70
CA GLU A 317 -13.38 7.79 8.75
C GLU A 317 -11.95 8.23 8.44
N GLU A 318 -11.08 7.33 7.99
CA GLU A 318 -9.70 7.70 7.62
C GLU A 318 -9.65 8.56 6.36
N MET A 319 -10.52 8.32 5.37
CA MET A 319 -10.61 9.19 4.19
C MET A 319 -11.09 10.59 4.56
N ASP A 320 -12.07 10.70 5.46
CA ASP A 320 -12.58 11.98 5.98
C ASP A 320 -11.47 12.70 6.78
N LEU A 321 -10.78 11.99 7.68
CA LEU A 321 -9.69 12.55 8.51
C LEU A 321 -8.46 12.96 7.71
N SER A 322 -8.16 12.23 6.63
CA SER A 322 -6.99 12.48 5.78
C SER A 322 -7.31 13.35 4.56
N GLU A 323 -8.52 13.91 4.45
CA GLU A 323 -9.00 14.67 3.29
C GLU A 323 -8.68 13.92 1.97
N ASP A 324 -9.18 12.69 1.85
CA ASP A 324 -8.90 11.77 0.73
C ASP A 324 -7.40 11.45 0.53
N LEU A 325 -6.68 11.23 1.64
CA LEU A 325 -5.23 10.99 1.72
C LEU A 325 -4.37 12.18 1.27
N THR A 326 -4.93 13.39 1.21
CA THR A 326 -4.23 14.62 0.81
C THR A 326 -3.82 15.51 1.97
N HIS A 327 -4.39 15.30 3.16
CA HIS A 327 -4.07 16.06 4.36
C HIS A 327 -2.64 15.76 4.82
N TRP A 328 -1.86 16.82 5.02
CA TRP A 328 -0.49 16.75 5.51
C TRP A 328 -0.30 17.55 6.79
N PRO A 329 0.24 16.94 7.86
CA PRO A 329 0.72 15.57 7.93
C PRO A 329 -0.43 14.57 8.16
N CYS A 330 -0.43 13.39 7.51
CA CYS A 330 -1.42 12.32 7.75
C CYS A 330 -1.61 12.02 9.25
N PRO A 331 -2.81 11.57 9.69
CA PRO A 331 -3.07 11.17 11.08
C PRO A 331 -1.98 10.28 11.69
N SER A 332 -1.72 10.46 12.98
CA SER A 332 -0.64 9.73 13.68
C SER A 332 -0.97 8.23 13.78
N PHE A 333 0.03 7.36 13.71
CA PHE A 333 -0.16 5.91 13.93
C PHE A 333 -0.61 5.53 15.36
N TRP A 334 -0.67 6.50 16.27
CA TRP A 334 -1.06 6.30 17.67
C TRP A 334 -2.39 6.99 18.03
N GLU A 335 -2.94 7.77 17.11
CA GLU A 335 -4.14 8.57 17.34
C GLU A 335 -5.42 7.73 17.21
N GLY A 336 -6.20 7.62 18.28
CA GLY A 336 -7.51 6.95 18.23
C GLY A 336 -7.46 5.46 17.85
N VAL A 337 -6.32 4.80 18.06
CA VAL A 337 -6.12 3.37 17.78
C VAL A 337 -5.63 2.64 19.01
N GLU A 338 -6.09 1.40 19.21
CA GLU A 338 -5.52 0.54 20.24
C GLU A 338 -4.05 0.22 19.94
N LYS A 339 -3.26 -0.01 20.99
CA LYS A 339 -1.86 -0.39 20.84
C LYS A 339 -1.77 -1.82 20.33
N LEU A 340 -1.62 -1.99 19.01
CA LEU A 340 -1.17 -3.24 18.41
C LEU A 340 0.36 -3.25 18.34
N LYS A 341 0.96 -4.45 18.30
CA LYS A 341 2.42 -4.54 18.07
C LYS A 341 2.76 -4.01 16.68
N LEU A 342 1.83 -4.17 15.74
CA LEU A 342 1.93 -3.72 14.36
C LEU A 342 2.29 -2.23 14.24
N ASN A 343 1.76 -1.35 15.08
CA ASN A 343 2.00 0.09 15.02
C ASN A 343 3.51 0.40 15.00
N SER A 344 4.28 -0.30 15.84
CA SER A 344 5.73 -0.11 15.96
C SER A 344 6.54 -0.47 14.70
N TRP A 345 5.96 -1.27 13.80
CA TRP A 345 6.58 -1.66 12.53
C TRP A 345 6.22 -0.71 11.39
N LEU A 346 5.17 0.11 11.57
CA LEU A 346 4.69 1.05 10.56
C LEU A 346 5.31 2.44 10.73
N VAL A 347 5.69 2.85 11.95
CA VAL A 347 6.35 4.15 12.20
C VAL A 347 7.75 4.24 11.59
N PRO A 348 8.34 5.43 11.40
CA PRO A 348 9.71 5.54 10.90
C PRO A 348 10.76 4.81 11.77
N ASP A 349 11.78 4.22 11.15
CA ASP A 349 12.94 3.64 11.88
C ASP A 349 14.09 4.66 11.94
N CYS A 350 14.01 5.59 12.88
CA CYS A 350 15.06 6.58 13.12
C CYS A 350 15.79 6.38 14.44
N ARG A 351 16.13 5.12 14.73
CA ARG A 351 17.01 4.78 15.87
C ARG A 351 18.30 5.60 15.83
N GLU A 352 18.81 5.95 17.01
CA GLU A 352 20.06 6.67 17.13
C GLU A 352 21.20 5.90 16.44
N GLY A 353 21.95 6.60 15.58
CA GLY A 353 22.99 5.97 14.76
C GLY A 353 22.51 5.27 13.48
N HIS A 354 21.22 5.34 13.13
CA HIS A 354 20.75 4.82 11.84
C HIS A 354 21.48 5.53 10.68
N PRO A 355 22.21 4.81 9.80
CA PRO A 355 23.16 5.46 8.89
C PRO A 355 22.51 6.24 7.73
N TRP A 356 21.18 6.16 7.60
CA TRP A 356 20.45 6.61 6.41
C TRP A 356 19.15 7.35 6.68
N ILE A 357 18.61 7.24 7.89
CA ILE A 357 17.28 7.74 8.25
C ILE A 357 17.46 8.60 9.49
N LYS A 358 16.95 9.82 9.44
CA LYS A 358 16.98 10.74 10.57
C LYS A 358 15.63 11.42 10.70
N CYS A 359 14.95 11.18 11.82
CA CYS A 359 13.74 11.94 12.17
C CYS A 359 14.15 13.36 12.53
N THR A 360 13.98 14.29 11.59
CA THR A 360 14.25 15.71 11.82
C THR A 360 13.01 16.45 12.27
N ILE A 361 11.83 16.01 11.79
CA ILE A 361 10.52 16.56 12.12
C ILE A 361 10.03 16.00 13.46
N ASN A 362 9.44 16.86 14.30
CA ASN A 362 8.96 16.48 15.64
C ASN A 362 7.94 15.36 15.59
N ARG A 363 7.03 15.39 14.60
CA ARG A 363 6.01 14.37 14.41
C ARG A 363 6.59 12.96 14.26
N ASP A 364 7.61 12.76 13.44
CA ASP A 364 8.25 11.44 13.34
C ASP A 364 8.91 11.04 14.66
N LYS A 365 9.56 11.99 15.37
CA LYS A 365 10.20 11.69 16.66
C LYS A 365 9.17 11.25 17.70
N CYS A 366 7.98 11.87 17.71
CA CYS A 366 6.89 11.47 18.59
C CYS A 366 6.35 10.09 18.21
N GLU A 367 6.16 9.82 16.92
CA GLU A 367 5.70 8.51 16.46
C GLU A 367 6.66 7.39 16.85
N VAL A 368 7.96 7.61 16.73
CA VAL A 368 8.96 6.64 17.21
C VAL A 368 8.90 6.45 18.74
N LYS A 369 8.58 7.52 19.48
CA LYS A 369 8.37 7.48 20.93
C LYS A 369 7.01 6.94 21.36
N GLN A 370 6.13 6.60 20.42
CA GLN A 370 4.75 6.17 20.70
C GLN A 370 3.92 7.25 21.41
N ASP A 371 4.19 8.51 21.12
CA ASP A 371 3.45 9.65 21.67
C ASP A 371 2.36 10.10 20.67
N PRO A 372 1.06 9.91 21.00
CA PRO A 372 -0.03 10.25 20.10
C PRO A 372 -0.32 11.75 20.00
N VAL A 373 0.07 12.55 21.00
CA VAL A 373 -0.34 13.97 21.08
C VAL A 373 0.60 14.84 20.25
N CYS A 374 1.90 14.60 20.36
CA CYS A 374 2.95 15.30 19.62
C CYS A 374 2.70 16.81 19.40
N ASP A 375 2.80 17.58 20.49
CA ASP A 375 2.68 19.04 20.47
C ASP A 375 3.85 19.74 19.75
#